data_AF-A0A978V1C5-F1
#
_entry.id   AF-A0A978V1C5-F1
#
_cell.length_a   1.000
_cell.length_b   1.000
_cell.length_c   1.000
_cell.angle_alpha   90.00
_cell.angle_beta   90.00
_cell.angle_gamma   90.00
#
_symmetry.space_group_name_H-M   'P 1'
#
loop_
_entity.id
_entity.type
_entity.pdbx_description
1 polymer ?
#
loop_
_entity_poly.entity_id
_entity_poly.type
_entity_poly.pdbx_seq_one_letter_code
_entity_poly.pdbx_strand_id
1 'polypeptide(L)'
;MVLDQPELECNWNHRAFERMRNLRLLNLHCKMHLPDGLEYLPNNLRFLKWRGYPWKYFPPYFYPSKLVELNMCHSRIELLWRGEKVFGNLKFIKLSHSQQLRRTPNFCRGSKSGEISSCRM
;
A
#
# COMPACT_ATOMS: atom_id res chain seq x y z
N MET A 1 -19.67 3.54 28.11
CA MET A 1 -19.61 4.75 27.27
C MET A 1 -18.69 4.44 26.09
N VAL A 2 -19.27 4.09 24.95
CA VAL A 2 -18.54 4.01 23.69
C VAL A 2 -18.42 5.43 23.19
N LEU A 3 -17.21 5.98 23.17
CA LEU A 3 -16.94 7.17 22.37
C LEU A 3 -16.86 6.68 20.94
N ASP A 4 -18.01 6.60 20.26
CA ASP A 4 -18.04 6.54 18.80
C ASP A 4 -17.40 7.85 18.33
N GLN A 5 -16.09 7.81 18.07
CA GLN A 5 -15.48 8.81 17.21
C GLN A 5 -16.28 8.75 15.91
N PRO A 6 -16.85 9.86 15.41
CA PRO A 6 -17.39 9.85 14.06
C PRO A 6 -16.21 9.47 13.18
N GLU A 7 -16.24 8.24 12.65
CA GLU A 7 -15.32 7.84 11.61
C GLU A 7 -15.52 8.90 10.54
N LEU A 8 -14.51 9.74 10.32
CA LEU A 8 -14.58 10.76 9.29
C LEU A 8 -14.69 9.99 7.98
N GLU A 9 -15.91 9.71 7.54
CA GLU A 9 -16.21 9.05 6.29
C GLU A 9 -15.89 10.06 5.20
N CYS A 10 -14.60 10.12 4.87
CA CYS A 10 -14.16 10.90 3.74
C CYS A 10 -14.74 10.22 2.50
N ASN A 11 -15.71 10.86 1.85
CA ASN A 11 -16.20 10.43 0.56
C ASN A 11 -15.11 10.69 -0.48
N TRP A 12 -14.34 9.65 -0.81
CA TRP A 12 -13.24 9.75 -1.76
C TRP A 12 -13.70 9.39 -3.16
N ASN A 13 -13.19 10.12 -4.15
CA ASN A 13 -13.33 9.74 -5.56
C ASN A 13 -12.36 8.59 -5.88
N HIS A 14 -12.79 7.56 -6.61
CA HIS A 14 -11.93 6.45 -7.03
C HIS A 14 -10.74 6.88 -7.93
N ARG A 15 -10.78 8.11 -8.45
CA ARG A 15 -9.72 8.79 -9.21
C ARG A 15 -9.06 9.94 -8.46
N ALA A 16 -9.21 10.04 -7.14
CA ALA A 16 -8.70 11.17 -6.34
C ALA A 16 -7.21 11.50 -6.60
N PHE A 17 -6.39 10.49 -6.91
CA PHE A 17 -4.96 10.65 -7.14
C PHE A 17 -4.55 10.72 -8.63
N GLU A 18 -5.48 10.63 -9.57
CA GLU A 18 -5.19 10.54 -11.02
C GLU A 18 -4.34 11.71 -11.54
N ARG A 19 -4.66 12.93 -11.10
CA ARG A 19 -3.96 14.14 -11.54
C ARG A 19 -2.73 14.48 -10.68
N MET A 20 -2.46 13.72 -9.62
CA MET A 20 -1.36 13.97 -8.69
C MET A 20 -0.03 13.34 -9.18
N ARG A 21 0.38 13.67 -10.41
CA ARG A 21 1.49 13.00 -11.11
C ARG A 21 2.85 13.18 -10.45
N ASN A 22 3.05 14.26 -9.68
CA ASN A 22 4.31 14.55 -8.98
C ASN A 22 4.30 14.06 -7.52
N LEU A 23 3.23 13.40 -7.07
CA LEU A 23 3.13 12.92 -5.70
C LEU A 23 4.17 11.82 -5.44
N ARG A 24 5.01 12.06 -4.43
CA ARG A 24 6.10 11.15 -4.03
C ARG A 24 5.87 10.52 -2.66
N LEU A 25 5.03 11.12 -1.83
CA LEU A 25 4.69 10.64 -0.50
C LEU A 25 3.17 10.66 -0.36
N LEU A 26 2.59 9.53 0.01
CA LEU A 26 1.19 9.40 0.38
C LEU A 26 1.13 8.78 1.77
N ASN A 27 0.48 9.47 2.70
CA ASN A 27 0.35 9.08 4.09
C ASN A 27 -1.10 9.22 4.53
N LEU A 28 -1.82 8.09 4.62
CA LEU A 28 -3.24 8.04 4.91
C LEU A 28 -3.49 7.34 6.25
N HIS A 29 -4.20 8.05 7.13
CA HIS A 29 -4.58 7.60 8.48
C HIS A 29 -6.10 7.46 8.67
N CYS A 30 -6.90 7.68 7.62
CA CYS A 30 -8.35 7.54 7.67
C CYS A 30 -8.82 6.21 7.09
N LYS A 31 -9.95 5.72 7.58
CA LYS A 31 -10.71 4.66 6.92
C LYS A 31 -11.31 5.24 5.64
N MET A 32 -10.92 4.71 4.48
CA MET A 32 -11.54 5.09 3.22
C MET A 32 -12.73 4.19 2.94
N HIS A 33 -13.91 4.78 2.89
CA HIS A 33 -15.11 4.11 2.41
C HIS A 33 -15.20 4.28 0.89
N LEU A 34 -14.68 3.31 0.17
CA LEU A 34 -14.76 3.24 -1.29
C LEU A 34 -14.99 1.77 -1.67
N PRO A 35 -16.25 1.31 -1.77
CA PRO A 35 -16.59 -0.10 -1.92
C PRO A 35 -15.97 -0.70 -3.19
N ASP A 36 -15.90 0.07 -4.27
CA ASP A 36 -15.30 -0.34 -5.55
C ASP A 36 -13.76 -0.22 -5.57
N GLY A 37 -13.19 0.39 -4.54
CA GLY A 37 -11.77 0.66 -4.43
C GLY A 37 -11.25 1.75 -5.38
N LEU A 38 -9.94 1.94 -5.34
CA LEU A 38 -9.26 2.96 -6.14
C LEU A 38 -8.88 2.41 -7.51
N GLU A 39 -9.11 3.22 -8.55
CA GLU A 39 -8.63 2.91 -9.89
C GLU A 39 -7.17 3.30 -10.07
N TYR A 40 -6.73 4.38 -9.40
CA TYR A 40 -5.41 4.96 -9.66
C TYR A 40 -4.62 5.31 -8.39
N LEU A 41 -3.32 5.00 -8.43
CA LEU A 41 -2.32 5.58 -7.55
C LEU A 41 -1.14 6.11 -8.38
N PRO A 42 -0.48 7.22 -7.97
CA PRO A 42 0.58 7.82 -8.75
C PRO A 42 1.82 6.92 -8.83
N ASN A 43 2.28 6.62 -10.04
CA ASN A 43 3.46 5.77 -10.26
C ASN A 43 4.80 6.42 -9.85
N ASN A 44 4.79 7.71 -9.52
CA ASN A 44 5.95 8.43 -8.97
C ASN A 44 6.08 8.35 -7.44
N LEU A 45 5.17 7.63 -6.78
CA LEU A 45 5.25 7.40 -5.33
C LEU A 45 6.55 6.70 -4.95
N ARG A 46 7.20 7.27 -3.93
CA ARG A 46 8.40 6.72 -3.27
C ARG A 46 8.08 6.21 -1.87
N PHE A 47 7.12 6.82 -1.19
CA PHE A 47 6.71 6.45 0.16
C PHE A 47 5.19 6.31 0.21
N LEU A 48 4.72 5.11 0.58
CA LEU A 48 3.31 4.83 0.76
C LEU A 48 3.06 4.33 2.20
N LYS A 49 2.38 5.14 2.99
CA LYS A 49 1.92 4.78 4.34
C LYS A 49 0.40 4.78 4.35
N TRP A 50 -0.20 3.61 4.58
CA TRP A 50 -1.64 3.42 4.53
C TRP A 50 -2.07 2.36 5.54
N ARG A 51 -2.22 2.79 6.79
CA ARG A 51 -2.67 1.89 7.85
C ARG A 51 -4.11 1.48 7.59
N GLY A 52 -4.42 0.19 7.74
CA GLY A 52 -5.80 -0.28 7.56
C GLY A 52 -6.27 -0.29 6.10
N TYR A 53 -5.34 -0.40 5.12
CA TYR A 53 -5.69 -0.48 3.71
C TYR A 53 -6.82 -1.52 3.47
N PRO A 54 -7.99 -1.10 2.97
CA PRO A 54 -9.21 -1.90 3.09
C PRO A 54 -9.40 -2.90 1.96
N TRP A 55 -8.65 -2.78 0.85
CA TRP A 55 -8.82 -3.61 -0.33
C TRP A 55 -7.83 -4.79 -0.38
N LYS A 56 -8.24 -5.82 -1.12
CA LYS A 56 -7.49 -7.08 -1.26
C LYS A 56 -6.25 -6.95 -2.13
N TYR A 57 -6.25 -6.00 -3.07
CA TYR A 57 -5.22 -5.80 -4.08
C TYR A 57 -4.97 -4.30 -4.30
N PHE A 58 -3.79 -3.93 -4.80
CA PHE A 58 -3.56 -2.57 -5.28
C PHE A 58 -4.42 -2.23 -6.51
N PRO A 59 -4.59 -0.92 -6.80
CA PRO A 59 -5.21 -0.48 -8.04
C PRO A 59 -4.54 -1.12 -9.26
N PRO A 60 -5.32 -1.52 -10.27
CA PRO A 60 -4.81 -2.28 -11.41
C PRO A 60 -3.72 -1.52 -12.19
N TYR A 61 -3.82 -0.19 -12.25
CA TYR A 61 -2.89 0.68 -12.99
C TYR A 61 -1.68 1.16 -12.18
N PHE A 62 -1.50 0.65 -10.95
CA PHE A 62 -0.38 1.03 -10.10
C PHE A 62 0.88 0.20 -10.39
N TYR A 63 1.94 0.89 -10.82
CA TYR A 63 3.26 0.34 -11.12
C TYR A 63 4.31 0.93 -10.16
N PRO A 64 4.56 0.27 -9.00
CA PRO A 64 5.39 0.79 -7.93
C PRO A 64 6.91 0.69 -8.17
N SER A 65 7.41 0.94 -9.39
CA SER A 65 8.83 0.79 -9.74
C SER A 65 9.76 1.78 -9.02
N LYS A 66 9.21 2.92 -8.57
CA LYS A 66 9.91 3.97 -7.82
C LYS A 66 9.68 3.91 -6.31
N LEU A 67 8.89 2.94 -5.83
CA LEU A 67 8.54 2.82 -4.42
C LEU A 67 9.77 2.39 -3.61
N VAL A 68 10.04 3.09 -2.53
CA VAL A 68 11.18 2.87 -1.62
C VAL A 68 10.71 2.30 -0.27
N GLU A 69 9.60 2.80 0.26
CA GLU A 69 8.96 2.28 1.47
C GLU A 69 7.47 2.04 1.24
N LEU A 70 7.02 0.86 1.67
CA LEU A 70 5.62 0.48 1.79
C LEU A 70 5.28 0.17 3.24
N ASN A 71 4.36 0.90 3.84
CA ASN A 71 3.84 0.62 5.17
C ASN A 71 2.32 0.54 5.12
N MET A 72 1.79 -0.67 5.25
CA MET A 72 0.35 -0.94 5.25
C MET A 72 -0.01 -1.91 6.37
N CYS A 73 0.44 -1.62 7.59
CA CYS A 73 0.06 -2.42 8.76
C CYS A 73 -1.47 -2.47 8.93
N HIS A 74 -1.98 -3.58 9.45
CA HIS A 74 -3.41 -3.87 9.64
C HIS A 74 -4.24 -3.87 8.34
N SER A 75 -3.61 -4.12 7.20
CA SER A 75 -4.32 -4.13 5.91
C SER A 75 -5.11 -5.43 5.68
N ARG A 76 -6.12 -5.35 4.80
CA ARG A 76 -6.84 -6.50 4.25
C ARG A 76 -6.22 -7.02 2.95
N ILE A 77 -4.99 -6.61 2.65
CA ILE A 77 -4.34 -6.98 1.40
C ILE A 77 -4.06 -8.49 1.39
N GLU A 78 -4.49 -9.16 0.34
CA GLU A 78 -4.28 -10.61 0.16
C GLU A 78 -3.03 -10.88 -0.67
N LEU A 79 -2.80 -10.05 -1.68
CA LEU A 79 -1.67 -10.15 -2.59
C LEU A 79 -1.21 -8.75 -2.97
N LEU A 80 0.05 -8.45 -2.69
CA LEU A 80 0.61 -7.15 -3.03
C LEU A 80 0.70 -6.94 -4.55
N TRP A 81 1.02 -7.98 -5.33
CA TRP A 81 1.08 -7.88 -6.79
C TRP A 81 0.93 -9.23 -7.46
N ARG A 82 0.32 -9.22 -8.65
CA ARG A 82 0.23 -10.39 -9.54
C ARG A 82 1.49 -10.47 -10.41
N GLY A 83 2.08 -11.66 -10.49
CA GLY A 83 3.28 -11.94 -11.30
C GLY A 83 4.60 -11.41 -10.70
N GLU A 84 5.66 -11.48 -11.50
CA GLU A 84 6.97 -10.91 -11.17
C GLU A 84 6.98 -9.40 -11.44
N LYS A 85 6.48 -8.59 -10.50
CA LYS A 85 6.74 -7.14 -10.54
C LYS A 85 8.14 -6.86 -10.01
N VAL A 86 8.94 -6.10 -10.77
CA VAL A 86 10.30 -5.69 -10.38
C VAL A 86 10.21 -4.49 -9.44
N PHE A 87 10.57 -4.71 -8.16
CA PHE A 87 10.67 -3.67 -7.14
C PHE A 87 12.08 -3.12 -7.04
N GLY A 88 12.56 -2.53 -8.14
CA GLY A 88 13.97 -2.15 -8.27
C GLY A 88 14.48 -1.20 -7.17
N ASN A 89 13.59 -0.43 -6.54
CA ASN A 89 13.94 0.56 -5.53
C ASN A 89 13.39 0.27 -4.11
N LEU A 90 12.60 -0.80 -3.93
CA LEU A 90 11.91 -1.03 -2.66
C LEU A 90 12.89 -1.55 -1.62
N LYS A 91 13.01 -0.81 -0.51
CA LYS A 91 13.92 -1.12 0.60
C LYS A 91 13.18 -1.62 1.83
N PHE A 92 11.97 -1.10 2.07
CA PHE A 92 11.24 -1.37 3.30
C PHE A 92 9.79 -1.74 3.03
N ILE A 93 9.33 -2.81 3.69
CA ILE A 93 7.93 -3.23 3.69
C ILE A 93 7.49 -3.53 5.12
N LYS A 94 6.39 -2.90 5.53
CA LYS A 94 5.76 -3.10 6.84
C LYS A 94 4.31 -3.51 6.61
N LEU A 95 3.98 -4.75 6.98
CA LEU A 95 2.65 -5.35 6.80
C LEU A 95 2.13 -6.01 8.08
N SER A 96 2.70 -5.67 9.24
CA SER A 96 2.34 -6.26 10.52
C SER A 96 0.83 -6.25 10.74
N HIS A 97 0.30 -7.34 11.30
CA HIS A 97 -1.13 -7.53 11.55
C HIS A 97 -2.03 -7.56 10.29
N SER A 98 -1.47 -7.83 9.09
CA SER A 98 -2.25 -8.05 7.86
C SER A 98 -2.54 -9.54 7.67
N GLN A 99 -3.56 -10.03 8.38
CA GLN A 99 -3.86 -11.47 8.52
C GLN A 99 -4.28 -12.16 7.21
N GLN A 100 -4.69 -11.39 6.20
CA GLN A 100 -5.18 -11.93 4.92
C GLN A 100 -4.07 -12.13 3.88
N LEU A 101 -2.83 -11.72 4.18
CA LEU A 101 -1.72 -11.78 3.24
C LEU A 101 -1.35 -13.24 2.92
N ARG A 102 -1.57 -13.65 1.66
CA ARG A 102 -1.37 -15.05 1.22
C ARG A 102 0.03 -15.34 0.71
N ARG A 103 0.73 -14.33 0.18
CA ARG A 103 2.08 -14.47 -0.36
C ARG A 103 2.90 -13.23 -0.02
N THR A 104 4.09 -13.45 0.51
CA THR A 104 5.11 -12.42 0.56
C THR A 104 5.84 -12.37 -0.78
N PRO A 105 6.31 -11.18 -1.20
CA PRO A 105 7.09 -11.09 -2.42
C PRO A 105 8.48 -11.67 -2.23
N ASN A 106 9.00 -12.33 -3.27
CA ASN A 106 10.38 -12.80 -3.28
C ASN A 106 11.33 -11.62 -3.53
N PHE A 107 12.02 -11.14 -2.48
CA PHE A 107 13.02 -10.07 -2.58
C PHE A 107 14.41 -10.57 -3.05
N CYS A 108 14.55 -11.87 -3.27
CA CYS A 108 15.85 -12.52 -3.43
C CYS A 108 16.60 -12.20 -4.74
N ARG A 109 16.06 -11.40 -5.66
CA ARG A 109 16.67 -11.18 -6.99
C ARG A 109 17.12 -9.75 -7.32
N GLY A 110 17.17 -8.83 -6.35
CA GLY A 110 17.54 -7.44 -6.67
C GLY A 110 18.19 -6.58 -5.58
N SER A 111 18.33 -7.04 -4.34
CA SER A 111 18.82 -6.15 -3.27
C SER A 111 20.34 -6.23 -3.11
N LYS A 112 21.07 -5.25 -3.66
CA LYS A 112 22.40 -4.90 -3.14
C LYS A 112 22.20 -4.29 -1.75
N SER A 113 22.64 -5.04 -0.74
CA SER A 113 23.00 -4.67 0.64
C SER A 113 22.14 -3.61 1.34
N GLY A 114 21.41 -4.06 2.38
CA GLY A 114 20.87 -3.19 3.43
C GLY A 114 19.49 -3.62 3.90
N GLU A 115 19.45 -4.54 4.88
CA GLU A 115 18.34 -4.81 5.80
C GLU A 115 16.97 -5.15 5.20
N ILE A 116 16.80 -6.43 4.84
CA ILE A 116 15.47 -7.06 4.77
C ILE A 116 15.00 -7.25 6.22
N SER A 117 14.39 -6.23 6.80
CA SER A 117 13.78 -6.32 8.14
C SER A 117 12.44 -7.07 8.04
N SER A 118 12.55 -8.38 8.29
CA SER A 118 11.56 -9.30 8.88
C SER A 118 10.09 -9.09 8.53
N CYS A 119 9.60 -10.00 7.68
CA CYS A 119 8.22 -10.47 7.75
C CYS A 119 8.03 -11.21 9.09
N ARG A 120 7.21 -10.68 10.00
CA ARG A 120 6.48 -11.53 10.95
C ARG A 120 5.02 -11.56 10.51
N MET A 121 4.57 -12.76 10.14
CA MET A 121 3.14 -13.09 10.10
C MET A 121 2.55 -12.91 11.50
#